data_AF-A0A6A4W6S1-F1
#
_entry.id   AF-A0A6A4W6S1-F1
#
_cell.length_a   1.000
_cell.length_b   1.000
_cell.length_c   1.000
_cell.angle_alpha   90.00
_cell.angle_beta   90.00
_cell.angle_gamma   90.00
#
_symmetry.space_group_name_H-M   'P 1'
#
loop_
_entity.id
_entity.type
_entity.pdbx_description
1 polymer ?
#
loop_
_entity_poly.entity_id
_entity_poly.type
_entity_poly.pdbx_seq_one_letter_code
_entity_poly.pdbx_strand_id
1 'polypeptide(L)'
;MGLYRPAWGLRGPEVTEPRWPERYWGGLSVSLQGVAADTISHLADLGRTVRVLEIYDCSDLTGGSLEPLTRCPGLRGLTLSGGVPDTVSLEPLTRCPVLRELTLSGGVPDAVSLKPLTRLVKSCRKLWSLYLHCTADTTRAVLTALKEADLRDSDGRPRTIDLHVPEELYDQLKSQEGDGVEVYEWEDWMR
;
A
#
# COMPACT_ATOMS: atom_id res chain seq x y z
N MET A 1 -50.19 15.26 -20.62
CA MET A 1 -48.89 15.79 -21.07
C MET A 1 -47.90 15.54 -19.95
N GLY A 2 -46.79 14.87 -20.24
CA GLY A 2 -45.75 14.52 -19.27
C GLY A 2 -45.75 13.04 -18.87
N LEU A 3 -44.63 12.32 -18.79
CA LEU A 3 -43.24 12.66 -19.10
C LEU A 3 -42.55 11.37 -19.58
N TYR A 4 -41.69 11.57 -20.57
CA TYR A 4 -40.72 10.62 -21.13
C TYR A 4 -39.86 10.00 -20.02
N ARG A 5 -39.76 8.67 -19.97
CA ARG A 5 -38.70 7.96 -19.25
C ARG A 5 -37.64 7.54 -20.26
N PRO A 6 -36.43 8.10 -20.27
CA PRO A 6 -35.32 7.44 -20.90
C PRO A 6 -34.60 6.57 -19.86
N ALA A 7 -34.58 5.28 -20.16
CA ALA A 7 -33.66 4.33 -19.56
C ALA A 7 -32.23 4.69 -19.97
N TRP A 8 -31.37 4.93 -18.99
CA TRP A 8 -29.92 4.84 -19.15
C TRP A 8 -29.34 4.12 -17.94
N GLY A 9 -29.35 2.80 -18.04
CA GLY A 9 -28.46 1.96 -17.25
C GLY A 9 -27.09 1.98 -17.89
N LEU A 10 -26.17 2.71 -17.28
CA LEU A 10 -24.72 2.47 -17.29
C LEU A 10 -24.22 3.07 -15.97
N ARG A 11 -24.27 2.28 -14.89
CA ARG A 11 -23.59 2.62 -13.65
C ARG A 11 -22.11 2.43 -13.95
N GLY A 12 -21.40 3.52 -14.25
CA GLY A 12 -19.94 3.53 -14.28
C GLY A 12 -19.39 3.10 -12.90
N PRO A 13 -18.11 2.71 -12.81
CA PRO A 13 -17.50 2.35 -11.54
C PRO A 13 -17.76 3.49 -10.54
N GLU A 14 -18.31 3.13 -9.40
CA GLU A 14 -18.65 4.05 -8.32
C GLU A 14 -17.33 4.66 -7.84
N VAL A 15 -17.08 5.92 -8.20
CA VAL A 15 -15.93 6.67 -7.69
C VAL A 15 -16.24 7.01 -6.25
N THR A 16 -15.87 6.11 -5.35
CA THR A 16 -15.88 6.35 -3.91
C THR A 16 -14.86 7.43 -3.59
N GLU A 17 -15.23 8.35 -2.68
CA GLU A 17 -14.31 9.36 -2.15
C GLU A 17 -13.02 8.67 -1.65
N PRO A 18 -11.84 9.31 -1.79
CA PRO A 18 -10.61 8.73 -1.28
C PRO A 18 -10.77 8.45 0.21
N ARG A 19 -10.78 7.17 0.58
CA ARG A 19 -11.00 6.69 1.96
C ARG A 19 -9.79 6.90 2.88
N TRP A 20 -8.83 7.70 2.44
CA TRP A 20 -7.57 7.95 3.10
C TRP A 20 -7.38 9.45 3.23
N PRO A 21 -6.66 9.95 4.25
CA PRO A 21 -6.34 11.37 4.35
C PRO A 21 -5.79 11.85 3.01
N GLU A 22 -6.15 13.06 2.57
CA GLU A 22 -5.73 13.59 1.28
C GLU A 22 -4.19 13.58 1.19
N ARG A 23 -3.65 12.51 0.60
CA ARG A 23 -2.21 12.31 0.40
C ARG A 23 -1.81 13.20 -0.78
N TYR A 24 -1.68 14.51 -0.51
CA TYR A 24 -1.31 15.53 -1.50
C TYR A 24 0.15 15.41 -1.92
N TRP A 25 0.48 14.29 -2.55
CA TRP A 25 1.70 14.13 -3.31
C TRP A 25 1.44 14.68 -4.71
N GLY A 26 1.44 16.02 -4.88
CA GLY A 26 0.94 16.69 -6.10
C GLY A 26 1.24 15.93 -7.40
N GLY A 27 0.24 15.35 -8.06
CA GLY A 27 0.40 14.35 -9.12
C GLY A 27 -0.89 13.57 -9.30
N LEU A 28 -0.89 12.56 -10.16
CA LEU A 28 -2.07 11.73 -10.40
C LEU A 28 -2.24 10.73 -9.24
N SER A 29 -3.38 10.82 -8.55
CA SER A 29 -3.89 9.80 -7.64
C SER A 29 -4.90 8.97 -8.41
N VAL A 30 -4.80 7.64 -8.33
CA VAL A 30 -5.74 6.73 -8.98
C VAL A 30 -6.24 5.71 -7.97
N SER A 31 -7.55 5.62 -7.84
CA SER A 31 -8.26 4.64 -7.02
C SER A 31 -8.99 3.67 -7.93
N LEU A 32 -8.67 2.38 -7.83
CA LEU A 32 -9.24 1.32 -8.66
C LEU A 32 -9.93 0.28 -7.77
N GLN A 33 -11.11 -0.18 -8.17
CA GLN A 33 -11.86 -1.23 -7.46
C GLN A 33 -12.17 -2.38 -8.42
N GLY A 34 -11.88 -3.63 -8.01
CA GLY A 34 -12.19 -4.84 -8.80
C GLY A 34 -11.36 -4.94 -10.09
N VAL A 35 -10.03 -4.99 -9.94
CA VAL A 35 -9.10 -4.67 -11.02
C VAL A 35 -8.43 -5.91 -11.61
N ALA A 36 -8.50 -6.04 -12.94
CA ALA A 36 -7.63 -6.95 -13.69
C ALA A 36 -6.24 -6.30 -13.96
N ALA A 37 -5.19 -7.13 -14.04
CA ALA A 37 -3.78 -6.71 -14.12
C ALA A 37 -3.43 -5.79 -15.31
N ASP A 38 -4.24 -5.84 -16.37
CA ASP A 38 -4.16 -4.98 -17.55
C ASP A 38 -4.38 -3.50 -17.23
N THR A 39 -5.23 -3.17 -16.25
CA THR A 39 -5.47 -1.77 -15.85
C THR A 39 -4.22 -1.13 -15.23
N ILE A 40 -3.46 -1.88 -14.43
CA ILE A 40 -2.20 -1.42 -13.83
C ILE A 40 -1.16 -1.16 -14.94
N SER A 41 -1.17 -1.97 -16.00
CA SER A 41 -0.29 -1.79 -17.16
C SER A 41 -0.57 -0.48 -17.89
N HIS A 42 -1.84 -0.14 -18.10
CA HIS A 42 -2.23 1.13 -18.71
C HIS A 42 -1.86 2.34 -17.86
N LEU A 43 -1.96 2.24 -16.52
CA LEU A 43 -1.48 3.29 -15.63
C LEU A 43 0.04 3.44 -15.67
N ALA A 44 0.77 2.33 -15.79
CA ALA A 44 2.21 2.34 -15.94
C ALA A 44 2.68 2.97 -17.25
N ASP A 45 1.87 2.91 -18.31
CA ASP A 45 2.12 3.64 -19.56
C ASP A 45 2.01 5.17 -19.37
N LEU A 46 1.24 5.65 -18.39
CA LEU A 46 1.20 7.06 -18.00
C LEU A 46 2.46 7.49 -17.22
N GLY A 47 3.23 6.53 -16.72
CA GLY A 47 4.70 6.48 -16.54
C GLY A 47 5.44 7.54 -15.71
N ARG A 48 4.86 8.70 -15.42
CA ARG A 48 5.49 9.79 -14.63
C ARG A 48 4.52 10.65 -13.85
N THR A 49 3.23 10.55 -14.13
CA THR A 49 2.19 11.32 -13.43
C THR A 49 1.69 10.61 -12.18
N VAL A 50 1.62 9.28 -12.19
CA VAL A 50 1.11 8.50 -11.05
C VAL A 50 2.07 8.62 -9.87
N ARG A 51 1.59 9.26 -8.81
CA ARG A 51 2.31 9.41 -7.54
C ARG A 51 1.64 8.64 -6.42
N VAL A 52 0.33 8.42 -6.51
CA VAL A 52 -0.44 7.63 -5.57
C VAL A 52 -1.28 6.64 -6.35
N LEU A 53 -1.22 5.37 -5.94
CA LEU A 53 -2.05 4.32 -6.50
C LEU A 53 -2.74 3.58 -5.36
N GLU A 54 -4.06 3.49 -5.46
CA GLU A 54 -4.89 2.75 -4.52
C GLU A 54 -5.65 1.68 -5.29
N ILE A 55 -5.51 0.44 -4.84
CA ILE A 55 -6.17 -0.72 -5.41
C ILE A 55 -6.99 -1.35 -4.30
N TYR A 56 -8.30 -1.43 -4.54
CA TYR A 56 -9.29 -2.03 -3.66
C TYR A 56 -9.84 -3.29 -4.31
N ASP A 57 -10.23 -4.24 -3.47
CA ASP A 57 -10.67 -5.57 -3.90
C ASP A 57 -9.57 -6.26 -4.72
N CYS A 58 -8.45 -6.51 -4.04
CA CYS A 58 -7.25 -7.12 -4.62
C CYS A 58 -7.38 -8.62 -4.87
N SER A 59 -8.57 -9.20 -4.72
CA SER A 59 -8.84 -10.64 -4.81
C SER A 59 -8.43 -11.26 -6.16
N ASP A 60 -8.47 -10.47 -7.23
CA ASP A 60 -8.09 -10.89 -8.59
C ASP A 60 -6.60 -10.66 -8.94
N LEU A 61 -5.80 -10.10 -8.02
CA LEU A 61 -4.38 -9.86 -8.28
C LEU A 61 -3.60 -11.18 -8.33
N THR A 62 -2.66 -11.26 -9.26
CA THR A 62 -1.73 -12.38 -9.42
C THR A 62 -0.29 -11.91 -9.20
N GLY A 63 0.66 -12.85 -9.09
CA GLY A 63 2.08 -12.54 -8.82
C GLY A 63 2.76 -11.56 -9.78
N GLY A 64 2.27 -11.42 -11.01
CA GLY A 64 2.77 -10.46 -12.00
C GLY A 64 2.01 -9.14 -12.06
N SER A 65 0.95 -8.96 -11.27
CA SER A 65 0.03 -7.82 -11.44
C SER A 65 0.67 -6.47 -11.06
N LEU A 66 1.67 -6.48 -10.18
CA LEU A 66 2.41 -5.28 -9.78
C LEU A 66 3.66 -5.02 -10.64
N GLU A 67 4.02 -5.91 -11.56
CA GLU A 67 5.19 -5.75 -12.45
C GLU A 67 5.19 -4.42 -13.22
N PRO A 68 4.04 -3.91 -13.73
CA PRO A 68 4.03 -2.64 -14.44
C PRO A 68 4.43 -1.45 -13.55
N LEU A 69 4.29 -1.54 -12.22
CA LEU A 69 4.69 -0.46 -11.30
C LEU A 69 6.19 -0.17 -11.33
N THR A 70 7.02 -1.11 -11.81
CA THR A 70 8.45 -0.86 -12.07
C THR A 70 8.69 0.28 -13.07
N ARG A 71 7.68 0.64 -13.87
CA ARG A 71 7.71 1.74 -14.84
C ARG A 71 7.18 3.07 -14.27
N CYS A 72 6.80 3.08 -12.99
CA CYS A 72 6.32 4.27 -12.27
C CYS A 72 7.38 4.77 -11.26
N PRO A 73 8.54 5.31 -11.71
CA PRO A 73 9.61 5.74 -10.81
C PRO A 73 9.22 6.91 -9.88
N GLY A 74 8.07 7.55 -10.14
CA GLY A 74 7.51 8.65 -9.35
C GLY A 74 6.52 8.21 -8.25
N LEU A 75 6.25 6.91 -8.10
CA LEU A 75 5.28 6.39 -7.14
C LEU A 75 5.74 6.66 -5.70
N ARG A 76 4.91 7.35 -4.94
CA ARG A 76 5.15 7.77 -3.55
C ARG A 76 4.23 7.07 -2.57
N GLY A 77 2.98 6.82 -2.94
CA GLY A 77 2.02 6.07 -2.13
C GLY A 77 1.47 4.88 -2.89
N LEU A 78 1.39 3.73 -2.22
CA LEU A 78 0.68 2.56 -2.72
C LEU A 78 -0.24 2.02 -1.63
N THR A 79 -1.51 1.79 -1.98
CA THR A 79 -2.49 1.11 -1.13
C THR A 79 -2.97 -0.14 -1.85
N LEU A 80 -2.89 -1.29 -1.19
CA LEU A 80 -3.48 -2.55 -1.61
C LEU A 80 -4.45 -3.00 -0.52
N SER A 81 -5.74 -3.06 -0.84
CA SER A 81 -6.81 -3.34 0.11
C SER A 81 -7.79 -4.38 -0.43
N GLY A 82 -8.42 -5.14 0.47
CA GLY A 82 -9.53 -6.04 0.16
C GLY A 82 -9.08 -7.40 -0.38
N GLY A 83 -8.34 -8.18 0.41
CA GLY A 83 -8.04 -9.58 0.09
C GLY A 83 -6.85 -9.76 -0.83
N VAL A 84 -5.70 -9.16 -0.51
CA VAL A 84 -4.46 -9.36 -1.28
C VAL A 84 -4.03 -10.83 -1.20
N PRO A 85 -4.00 -11.59 -2.31
CA PRO A 85 -3.68 -13.01 -2.25
C PRO A 85 -2.18 -13.26 -2.06
N ASP A 86 -1.83 -14.41 -1.47
CA ASP A 86 -0.45 -14.87 -1.20
C ASP A 86 0.46 -14.86 -2.43
N THR A 87 -0.15 -14.99 -3.61
CA THR A 87 0.58 -15.08 -4.86
C THR A 87 1.12 -13.73 -5.32
N VAL A 88 0.64 -12.60 -4.78
CA VAL A 88 1.09 -11.25 -5.16
C VAL A 88 2.53 -11.02 -4.72
N SER A 89 3.40 -10.71 -5.68
CA SER A 89 4.79 -10.38 -5.41
C SER A 89 4.95 -8.87 -5.17
N LEU A 90 5.53 -8.49 -4.02
CA LEU A 90 5.92 -7.11 -3.74
C LEU A 90 7.31 -6.75 -4.29
N GLU A 91 8.03 -7.70 -4.90
CA GLU A 91 9.36 -7.48 -5.49
C GLU A 91 9.40 -6.30 -6.49
N PRO A 92 8.39 -6.06 -7.35
CA PRO A 92 8.35 -4.92 -8.26
C PRO A 92 8.50 -3.56 -7.55
N LEU A 93 8.02 -3.44 -6.31
CA LEU A 93 8.05 -2.20 -5.54
C LEU A 93 9.47 -1.82 -5.10
N THR A 94 10.42 -2.76 -5.06
CA THR A 94 11.84 -2.47 -4.82
C THR A 94 12.43 -1.54 -5.88
N ARG A 95 11.79 -1.43 -7.05
CA ARG A 95 12.16 -0.52 -8.15
C ARG A 95 11.45 0.85 -8.07
N CYS A 96 10.72 1.12 -6.99
CA CYS A 96 10.11 2.42 -6.70
C CYS A 96 10.92 3.17 -5.62
N PRO A 97 12.04 3.82 -5.96
CA PRO A 97 12.98 4.38 -4.98
C PRO A 97 12.44 5.58 -4.20
N VAL A 98 11.35 6.18 -4.68
CA VAL A 98 10.70 7.34 -4.04
C VAL A 98 9.42 6.98 -3.30
N LEU A 99 9.13 5.69 -3.15
CA LEU A 99 8.02 5.21 -2.34
C LEU A 99 8.22 5.67 -0.90
N ARG A 100 7.16 6.28 -0.35
CA ARG A 100 7.11 6.95 0.95
C ARG A 100 6.14 6.27 1.89
N GLU A 101 5.02 5.81 1.35
CA GLU A 101 3.94 5.19 2.11
C GLU A 101 3.51 3.90 1.42
N LEU A 102 3.34 2.85 2.21
CA LEU A 102 2.77 1.58 1.76
C LEU A 102 1.65 1.18 2.71
N THR A 103 0.48 0.89 2.16
CA THR A 103 -0.67 0.37 2.90
C THR A 103 -1.04 -1.01 2.39
N LEU A 104 -1.08 -1.99 3.30
CA LEU A 104 -1.53 -3.35 3.02
C LEU A 104 -2.67 -3.69 4.00
N SER A 105 -3.88 -3.88 3.48
CA SER A 105 -5.06 -4.16 4.30
C SER A 105 -5.99 -5.22 3.72
N GLY A 106 -6.79 -5.83 4.59
CA GLY A 106 -7.83 -6.78 4.20
C GLY A 106 -7.37 -8.23 4.15
N GLY A 107 -6.86 -8.75 5.27
CA GLY A 107 -6.53 -10.17 5.39
C GLY A 107 -5.33 -10.56 4.54
N VAL A 108 -4.26 -9.74 4.62
CA VAL A 108 -2.96 -10.11 4.08
C VAL A 108 -2.61 -11.48 4.67
N PRO A 109 -2.49 -12.52 3.85
CA PRO A 109 -2.20 -13.85 4.35
C PRO A 109 -0.79 -13.87 4.94
N ASP A 110 -0.55 -14.75 5.92
CA ASP A 110 0.72 -14.88 6.66
C ASP A 110 1.93 -15.12 5.73
N ALA A 111 1.70 -15.35 4.44
CA ALA A 111 2.69 -15.56 3.39
C ALA A 111 2.95 -14.35 2.48
N VAL A 112 2.55 -13.11 2.82
CA VAL A 112 3.37 -11.95 2.39
C VAL A 112 4.73 -12.16 3.02
N SER A 113 5.59 -12.82 2.26
CA SER A 113 6.82 -13.33 2.76
C SER A 113 7.59 -12.14 3.32
N LEU A 114 7.98 -12.24 4.59
CA LEU A 114 8.75 -11.21 5.29
C LEU A 114 9.98 -10.80 4.48
N LYS A 115 10.47 -11.69 3.61
CA LYS A 115 11.58 -11.44 2.67
C LYS A 115 11.27 -10.29 1.70
N PRO A 116 10.24 -10.32 0.84
CA PRO A 116 9.82 -9.18 0.02
C PRO A 116 9.65 -7.88 0.80
N LEU A 117 8.97 -7.89 1.96
CA LEU A 117 8.81 -6.68 2.76
C LEU A 117 10.14 -6.12 3.28
N THR A 118 11.01 -6.97 3.80
CA THR A 118 12.34 -6.58 4.27
C THR A 118 13.20 -6.03 3.13
N ARG A 119 13.12 -6.64 1.95
CA ARG A 119 13.81 -6.15 0.74
C ARG A 119 13.26 -4.82 0.28
N LEU A 120 11.94 -4.65 0.29
CA LEU A 120 11.26 -3.41 -0.06
C LEU A 120 11.70 -2.29 0.88
N VAL A 121 11.64 -2.52 2.19
CA VAL A 121 12.08 -1.54 3.19
C VAL A 121 13.54 -1.15 2.97
N LYS A 122 14.44 -2.12 2.73
CA LYS A 122 15.86 -1.87 2.45
C LYS A 122 16.09 -1.13 1.11
N SER A 123 15.24 -1.34 0.11
CA SER A 123 15.39 -0.74 -1.22
C SER A 123 14.75 0.64 -1.32
N CYS A 124 13.56 0.81 -0.76
CA CYS A 124 12.80 2.05 -0.72
C CYS A 124 13.31 2.93 0.42
N ARG A 125 14.48 3.56 0.22
CA ARG A 125 15.17 4.42 1.20
C ARG A 125 14.41 5.70 1.59
N LYS A 126 13.26 5.98 0.96
CA LYS A 126 12.35 7.09 1.29
C LYS A 126 11.06 6.66 1.99
N LEU A 127 10.86 5.36 2.21
CA LEU A 127 9.73 4.82 2.97
C LEU A 127 9.82 5.31 4.41
N TRP A 128 8.75 5.93 4.89
CA TRP A 128 8.64 6.45 6.27
C TRP A 128 7.35 5.97 6.93
N SER A 129 6.28 5.62 6.20
CA SER A 129 5.06 5.03 6.79
C SER A 129 4.71 3.68 6.17
N LEU A 130 4.37 2.73 7.04
CA LEU A 130 3.87 1.42 6.68
C LEU A 130 2.56 1.16 7.45
N TYR A 131 1.47 1.00 6.73
CA TYR A 131 0.15 0.70 7.30
C TYR A 131 -0.14 -0.77 7.08
N LEU A 132 -0.30 -1.54 8.15
CA LEU A 132 -0.58 -2.96 8.09
C LEU A 132 -1.87 -3.27 8.83
N HIS A 133 -2.85 -3.81 8.11
CA HIS A 133 -4.05 -4.39 8.69
C HIS A 133 -4.05 -5.91 8.44
N CYS A 134 -3.23 -6.61 9.22
CA CYS A 134 -3.01 -8.05 9.15
C CYS A 134 -3.12 -8.71 10.54
N THR A 135 -2.86 -10.01 10.61
CA THR A 135 -2.87 -10.76 11.87
C THR A 135 -1.82 -10.22 12.84
N ALA A 136 -2.05 -10.42 14.14
CA ALA A 136 -1.11 -10.03 15.18
C ALA A 136 0.29 -10.65 14.96
N ASP A 137 0.33 -11.89 14.48
CA ASP A 137 1.57 -12.64 14.24
C ASP A 137 2.34 -12.09 13.05
N THR A 138 1.65 -11.78 11.94
CA THR A 138 2.27 -11.11 10.78
C THR A 138 2.83 -9.75 11.19
N THR A 139 2.06 -8.96 11.96
CA THR A 139 2.50 -7.64 12.41
C THR A 139 3.75 -7.72 13.30
N ARG A 140 3.80 -8.65 14.26
CA ARG A 140 4.98 -8.91 15.10
C ARG A 140 6.20 -9.33 14.28
N ALA A 141 5.98 -10.20 13.31
CA ALA A 141 7.06 -10.67 12.45
C ALA A 141 7.62 -9.55 11.56
N VAL A 142 6.76 -8.68 11.02
CA VAL A 142 7.20 -7.48 10.29
C VAL A 142 7.93 -6.52 11.21
N LEU A 143 7.40 -6.23 12.40
CA LEU A 143 8.08 -5.39 13.38
C LEU A 143 9.49 -5.90 13.68
N THR A 144 9.65 -7.21 13.90
CA THR A 144 10.94 -7.84 14.17
C THR A 144 11.87 -7.68 12.96
N ALA A 145 11.38 -7.97 11.76
CA ALA A 145 12.16 -7.84 10.53
C ALA A 145 12.57 -6.38 10.22
N LEU A 146 11.73 -5.40 10.58
CA LEU A 146 12.04 -3.97 10.45
C LEU A 146 13.17 -3.57 11.39
N LYS A 147 13.14 -4.03 12.65
CA LYS A 147 14.21 -3.76 13.63
C LYS A 147 15.54 -4.40 13.25
N GLU A 148 15.51 -5.57 12.63
CA GLU A 148 16.71 -6.24 12.10
C GLU A 148 17.19 -5.66 10.76
N ALA A 149 16.37 -4.82 10.11
CA ALA A 149 16.73 -4.22 8.83
C ALA A 149 17.64 -3.00 9.02
N ASP A 150 18.55 -2.77 8.06
CA ASP A 150 19.31 -1.53 7.97
C ASP A 150 18.39 -0.39 7.52
N LEU A 151 17.82 0.33 8.49
CA LEU A 151 16.93 1.47 8.27
C LEU A 151 17.71 2.78 8.05
N ARG A 152 18.64 2.77 7.10
CA ARG A 152 19.30 3.99 6.63
C ARG A 152 18.59 4.59 5.42
N ASP A 153 18.60 5.91 5.29
CA ASP A 153 18.14 6.62 4.10
C ASP A 153 19.21 6.64 2.99
N SER A 154 18.96 7.39 1.91
CA SER A 154 19.92 7.55 0.80
C SER A 154 21.21 8.27 1.18
N ASP A 155 21.18 9.05 2.26
CA ASP A 155 22.33 9.79 2.80
C ASP A 155 23.08 8.99 3.87
N GLY A 156 22.67 7.73 4.10
CA GLY A 156 23.24 6.84 5.09
C GLY A 156 22.87 7.18 6.54
N ARG A 157 21.90 8.08 6.75
CA ARG A 157 21.41 8.48 8.07
C ARG A 157 20.37 7.48 8.56
N PRO A 158 20.30 7.21 9.86
CA PRO A 158 19.19 6.43 10.40
C PRO A 158 17.87 7.15 10.11
N ARG A 159 16.86 6.40 9.71
CA ARG A 159 15.49 6.87 9.58
C ARG A 159 14.56 6.01 10.43
N THR A 160 13.45 6.60 10.81
CA THR A 160 12.37 5.92 11.52
C THR A 160 11.28 5.52 10.52
N ILE A 161 10.70 4.35 10.72
CA ILE A 161 9.49 3.90 10.03
C ILE A 161 8.33 3.93 11.00
N ASP A 162 7.29 4.66 10.62
CA ASP A 162 6.00 4.74 11.30
C ASP A 162 5.16 3.53 10.88
N LEU A 163 5.06 2.56 11.77
CA LEU A 163 4.26 1.36 11.59
C LEU A 163 2.86 1.60 12.18
N HIS A 164 1.88 1.80 11.32
CA HIS A 164 0.48 1.96 11.70
C HIS A 164 -0.24 0.62 11.74
N VAL A 165 -0.88 0.32 12.86
CA VAL A 165 -1.56 -0.96 13.13
C VAL A 165 -2.95 -0.72 13.72
N PRO A 166 -3.90 -1.65 13.58
CA PRO A 166 -5.21 -1.57 14.24
C PRO A 166 -5.07 -1.34 15.74
N GLU A 167 -6.03 -0.63 16.34
CA GLU A 167 -6.07 -0.31 17.78
C GLU A 167 -5.82 -1.55 18.65
N GLU A 168 -6.40 -2.69 18.29
CA GLU A 168 -6.26 -3.94 19.06
C GLU A 168 -4.81 -4.44 19.13
N LEU A 169 -4.00 -4.13 18.12
CA LEU A 169 -2.58 -4.45 18.06
C LEU A 169 -1.70 -3.34 18.60
N TYR A 170 -2.14 -2.07 18.51
CA TYR A 170 -1.38 -0.92 18.96
C TYR A 170 -0.97 -1.07 20.42
N ASP A 171 -1.90 -1.35 21.32
CA ASP A 171 -1.61 -1.50 22.75
C ASP A 171 -0.62 -2.65 23.05
N GLN A 172 -0.66 -3.70 22.24
CA GLN A 172 0.22 -4.87 22.40
C GLN A 172 1.64 -4.61 21.87
N LEU A 173 1.76 -3.75 20.85
CA LEU A 173 2.99 -3.54 20.11
C LEU A 173 3.69 -2.21 20.45
N LYS A 174 2.99 -1.24 21.03
CA LYS A 174 3.57 0.05 21.44
C LYS A 174 4.76 -0.12 22.37
N SER A 175 4.71 -1.08 23.30
CA SER A 175 5.84 -1.41 24.18
C SER A 175 7.08 -1.94 23.45
N GLN A 176 6.93 -2.30 22.18
CA GLN A 176 7.99 -2.79 21.30
C GLN A 176 8.45 -1.72 20.30
N GLU A 177 8.10 -0.45 20.46
CA GLU A 177 8.70 0.65 19.68
C GLU A 177 10.22 0.77 19.94
N GLY A 178 10.93 1.45 19.03
CA GLY A 178 12.38 1.63 19.09
C GLY A 178 13.12 0.98 17.92
N ASP A 179 14.45 1.10 17.93
CA ASP A 179 15.35 0.58 16.88
C ASP A 179 15.01 1.09 15.46
N GLY A 180 14.51 2.33 15.36
CA GLY A 180 14.11 2.94 14.09
C GLY A 180 12.70 2.56 13.62
N VAL A 181 11.87 2.00 14.50
CA VAL A 181 10.45 1.74 14.23
C VAL A 181 9.60 2.38 15.32
N GLU A 182 8.67 3.24 14.93
CA GLU A 182 7.65 3.81 15.82
C GLU A 182 6.30 3.17 15.50
N VAL A 183 5.56 2.76 16.53
CA VAL A 183 4.25 2.11 16.34
C VAL A 183 3.17 3.15 16.60
N TYR A 184 2.24 3.28 15.65
CA TYR A 184 1.13 4.21 15.74
C TYR A 184 -0.20 3.47 15.63
N GLU A 185 -1.19 3.98 16.35
CA GLU A 185 -2.56 3.54 16.18
C GLU A 185 -3.05 4.00 14.81
N TRP A 186 -3.72 3.10 14.12
CA TRP A 186 -4.46 3.42 12.92
C TRP A 186 -5.88 3.81 13.34
N GLU A 187 -6.23 5.09 13.22
CA GLU A 187 -7.57 5.57 13.58
C GLU A 187 -8.67 5.09 12.61
N ASP A 188 -9.79 4.61 13.18
CA ASP A 188 -10.85 3.81 12.54
C ASP A 188 -11.70 4.55 11.47
N TRP A 189 -11.47 5.84 11.21
CA TRP A 189 -12.18 6.64 10.18
C TRP A 189 -11.67 6.40 8.73
N MET A 190 -10.79 5.42 8.55
CA MET A 190 -10.24 4.97 7.26
C MET A 190 -10.87 3.64 6.74
N ARG A 191 -12.08 3.28 7.19
CA ARG A 191 -12.89 2.14 6.69
C ARG A 191 -13.75 2.49 5.46
#